data_AF-A0A7U7CTS8-F1
#
_entry.id   AF-A0A7U7CTS8-F1
#
_cell.length_a   1.000
_cell.length_b   1.000
_cell.length_c   1.000
_cell.angle_alpha   90.00
_cell.angle_beta   90.00
_cell.angle_gamma   90.00
#
_symmetry.space_group_name_H-M   'P 1'
#
loop_
_entity.id
_entity.type
_entity.pdbx_description
1 polymer ?
#
loop_
_entity_poly.entity_id
_entity_poly.type
_entity_poly.pdbx_seq_one_letter_code
_entity_poly.pdbx_strand_id
1 'polypeptide(L)'
;MDKHMDYWKDRKPIVNQDFPAQGNEVDYEEYTPERDAVRFLINWQKNNYGQMAKQICLFSNEFNIGKEAGRVRKVFEKKNLKSFEILSVEHQAPAIAEIKVKVIILFNETEYTKEILLRMLYQNEQGENMVYGQTGGIWKYMDSFFFQKIEMLDWNF
;
A
#
# COMPACT_ATOMS: atom_id res chain seq x y z
N MET A 1 18.69 -3.30 -23.92
CA MET A 1 17.25 -3.39 -24.20
C MET A 1 16.72 -4.45 -23.27
N ASP A 2 16.03 -4.02 -22.23
CA ASP A 2 15.68 -4.87 -21.09
C ASP A 2 14.60 -5.87 -21.54
N LYS A 3 14.92 -7.17 -21.50
CA LYS A 3 14.06 -8.23 -22.05
C LYS A 3 12.68 -8.30 -21.40
N HIS A 4 12.43 -7.56 -20.32
CA HIS A 4 11.17 -7.54 -19.59
C HIS A 4 10.18 -6.48 -20.06
N MET A 5 10.62 -5.40 -20.71
CA MET A 5 9.70 -4.38 -21.24
C MET A 5 8.83 -4.91 -22.39
N ASP A 6 9.39 -5.77 -23.24
CA ASP A 6 8.69 -6.34 -24.41
C ASP A 6 7.62 -7.39 -24.03
N TYR A 7 7.60 -7.84 -22.77
CA TYR A 7 6.68 -8.87 -22.26
C TYR A 7 5.67 -8.35 -21.25
N TRP A 8 5.70 -7.05 -20.91
CA TRP A 8 4.69 -6.49 -20.03
C TRP A 8 3.33 -6.54 -20.73
N LYS A 9 2.42 -7.32 -20.15
CA LYS A 9 1.00 -7.32 -20.50
C LYS A 9 0.25 -6.59 -19.41
N ASP A 10 -0.54 -5.61 -19.82
CA ASP A 10 -1.48 -4.94 -18.95
C ASP A 10 -2.36 -5.98 -18.23
N ARG A 11 -2.25 -6.04 -16.90
CA ARG A 11 -3.00 -6.97 -16.07
C ARG A 11 -4.25 -6.24 -15.58
N LYS A 12 -5.41 -6.89 -15.77
CA LYS A 12 -6.73 -6.38 -15.36
C LYS A 12 -7.37 -7.38 -14.40
N PRO A 13 -6.86 -7.48 -13.17
CA PRO A 13 -7.31 -8.52 -12.27
C PRO A 13 -8.67 -8.14 -11.66
N ILE A 14 -9.50 -9.14 -11.41
CA ILE A 14 -10.88 -8.97 -10.99
C ILE A 14 -11.02 -9.44 -9.54
N VAL A 15 -11.45 -8.53 -8.67
CA VAL A 15 -11.72 -8.81 -7.25
C VAL A 15 -12.81 -9.87 -7.11
N ASN A 16 -12.63 -10.81 -6.18
CA ASN A 16 -13.46 -11.99 -5.92
C ASN A 16 -13.53 -13.01 -7.07
N GLN A 17 -12.72 -12.85 -8.11
CA GLN A 17 -12.52 -13.84 -9.16
C GLN A 17 -11.08 -14.32 -9.20
N ASP A 18 -10.12 -13.39 -9.29
CA ASP A 18 -8.69 -13.71 -9.35
C ASP A 18 -8.04 -13.69 -7.96
N PHE A 19 -8.58 -12.90 -7.03
CA PHE A 19 -8.12 -12.78 -5.64
C PHE A 19 -9.27 -12.28 -4.74
N PRO A 20 -9.23 -12.49 -3.41
CA PRO A 20 -10.33 -12.07 -2.54
C PRO A 20 -10.31 -10.57 -2.22
N ALA A 21 -11.49 -9.96 -2.06
CA ALA A 21 -11.61 -8.56 -1.64
C ALA A 21 -11.03 -8.31 -0.23
N GLN A 22 -11.04 -9.34 0.62
CA GLN A 22 -10.50 -9.31 1.99
C GLN A 22 -9.78 -10.62 2.29
N GLY A 23 -8.63 -10.54 2.94
CA GLY A 23 -7.83 -11.72 3.28
C GLY A 23 -6.55 -11.36 4.02
N ASN A 24 -5.76 -12.37 4.33
CA ASN A 24 -4.39 -12.26 4.82
C ASN A 24 -3.39 -12.32 3.65
N GLU A 25 -2.12 -11.96 3.89
CA GLU A 25 -1.09 -11.95 2.84
C GLU A 25 -0.96 -13.26 2.05
N VAL A 26 -1.21 -14.40 2.69
CA VAL A 26 -1.11 -15.73 2.07
C VAL A 26 -2.23 -16.03 1.06
N ASP A 27 -3.31 -15.27 1.11
CA ASP A 27 -4.46 -15.41 0.21
C ASP A 27 -4.23 -14.71 -1.15
N TYR A 28 -3.08 -14.03 -1.29
CA TYR A 28 -2.68 -13.28 -2.48
C TYR A 28 -1.37 -13.85 -3.04
N GLU A 29 -1.27 -13.88 -4.37
CA GLU A 29 -0.08 -14.37 -5.07
C GLU A 29 1.16 -13.53 -4.73
N GLU A 30 2.32 -14.16 -4.70
CA GLU A 30 3.60 -13.48 -4.41
C GLU A 30 3.93 -12.42 -5.45
N TYR A 31 4.63 -11.36 -5.01
CA TYR A 31 5.10 -10.27 -5.88
C TYR A 31 3.97 -9.47 -6.57
N THR A 32 2.73 -9.63 -6.12
CA THR A 32 1.59 -8.84 -6.57
C THR A 32 1.41 -7.57 -5.73
N PRO A 33 0.93 -6.47 -6.33
CA PRO A 33 0.67 -5.25 -5.59
C PRO A 33 -0.43 -5.46 -4.51
N GLU A 34 -1.40 -6.34 -4.76
CA GLU A 34 -2.46 -6.73 -3.82
C GLU A 34 -1.89 -7.28 -2.50
N ARG A 35 -0.96 -8.23 -2.59
CA ARG A 35 -0.36 -8.87 -1.42
C ARG A 35 0.37 -7.86 -0.54
N ASP A 36 1.15 -6.98 -1.16
CA ASP A 36 1.88 -5.96 -0.44
C ASP A 36 0.95 -4.87 0.11
N ALA A 37 -0.15 -4.52 -0.56
CA ALA A 37 -1.16 -3.64 0.04
C ALA A 37 -1.83 -4.27 1.27
N VAL A 38 -2.16 -5.56 1.21
CA VAL A 38 -2.70 -6.31 2.35
C VAL A 38 -1.70 -6.34 3.49
N ARG A 39 -0.42 -6.55 3.22
CA ARG A 39 0.66 -6.42 4.22
C ARG A 39 0.65 -5.05 4.90
N PHE A 40 0.55 -3.97 4.13
CA PHE A 40 0.48 -2.61 4.68
C PHE A 40 -0.73 -2.45 5.60
N LEU A 41 -1.91 -2.86 5.14
CA LEU A 41 -3.17 -2.72 5.87
C LEU A 41 -3.17 -3.57 7.16
N ILE A 42 -2.63 -4.79 7.13
CA ILE A 42 -2.46 -5.64 8.32
C ILE A 42 -1.49 -5.00 9.32
N ASN A 43 -0.38 -4.42 8.85
CA ASN A 43 0.53 -3.69 9.73
C ASN A 43 -0.15 -2.47 10.37
N TRP A 44 -1.03 -1.77 9.64
CA TRP A 44 -1.83 -0.70 10.21
C TRP A 44 -2.81 -1.23 11.27
N GLN A 45 -3.56 -2.31 11.00
CA GLN A 45 -4.45 -2.94 12.01
C GLN A 45 -3.69 -3.34 13.29
N LYS A 46 -2.42 -3.75 13.15
CA LYS A 46 -1.53 -4.14 14.26
C LYS A 46 -0.77 -2.96 14.89
N ASN A 47 -1.00 -1.73 14.43
CA ASN A 47 -0.26 -0.53 14.84
C ASN A 47 1.27 -0.66 14.67
N ASN A 48 1.71 -1.42 13.67
CA ASN A 48 3.12 -1.67 13.37
C ASN A 48 3.69 -0.59 12.45
N TYR A 49 3.78 0.64 12.96
CA TYR A 49 4.20 1.81 12.19
C TYR A 49 5.62 1.70 11.64
N GLY A 50 6.50 0.92 12.29
CA GLY A 50 7.85 0.65 11.80
C GLY A 50 7.85 -0.17 10.51
N GLN A 51 6.97 -1.18 10.39
CA GLN A 51 6.84 -1.97 9.16
C GLN A 51 6.12 -1.18 8.07
N MET A 52 5.10 -0.39 8.42
CA MET A 52 4.48 0.55 7.46
C MET A 52 5.52 1.50 6.86
N ALA A 53 6.37 2.11 7.69
CA ALA A 53 7.42 3.03 7.25
C ALA A 53 8.44 2.38 6.31
N LYS A 54 8.78 1.10 6.50
CA LYS A 54 9.68 0.35 5.60
C LYS A 54 9.09 0.13 4.20
N GLN A 55 7.77 0.17 4.08
CA GLN A 55 7.05 -0.04 2.82
C GLN A 55 6.72 1.29 2.10
N ILE A 56 7.14 2.43 2.64
CA ILE A 56 7.05 3.71 1.94
C ILE A 56 8.08 3.74 0.81
N CYS A 57 7.64 4.16 -0.37
CA CYS A 57 8.54 4.49 -1.47
C CYS A 57 9.23 5.81 -1.15
N LEU A 58 10.55 5.78 -1.02
CA LEU A 58 11.36 6.94 -0.66
C LEU A 58 12.11 7.42 -1.89
N PHE A 59 12.04 8.72 -2.17
CA PHE A 59 12.74 9.36 -3.28
C PHE A 59 14.08 9.99 -2.85
N SER A 60 14.52 9.76 -1.60
CA SER A 60 15.68 10.40 -1.00
C SER A 60 16.61 9.37 -0.36
N ASN A 61 17.91 9.57 -0.54
CA ASN A 61 18.98 8.75 0.05
C ASN A 61 19.20 9.06 1.55
N GLU A 62 18.64 10.14 2.08
CA GLU A 62 18.71 10.50 3.51
C GLU A 62 17.61 9.82 4.32
N PHE A 63 17.53 8.49 4.21
CA PHE A 63 16.52 7.72 4.91
C PHE A 63 16.92 7.46 6.36
N ASN A 64 16.10 7.95 7.29
CA ASN A 64 16.14 7.54 8.68
C ASN A 64 14.83 6.83 9.02
N ILE A 65 14.90 5.50 9.17
CA ILE A 65 13.73 4.66 9.48
C ILE A 65 13.02 5.10 10.77
N GLY A 66 13.76 5.59 11.77
CA GLY A 66 13.17 6.09 13.02
C GLY A 66 12.36 7.36 12.81
N LYS A 67 12.87 8.29 12.00
CA LYS A 67 12.17 9.52 11.62
C LYS A 67 10.90 9.20 10.82
N GLU A 68 10.98 8.31 9.84
CA GLU A 68 9.83 7.90 9.03
C GLU A 68 8.78 7.13 9.84
N ALA A 69 9.20 6.20 10.71
CA ALA A 69 8.29 5.52 11.63
C ALA A 69 7.58 6.52 12.56
N GLY A 70 8.28 7.55 13.03
CA GLY A 70 7.70 8.65 13.80
C GLY A 70 6.68 9.47 12.99
N ARG A 71 6.97 9.74 11.71
CA ARG A 71 6.03 10.43 10.80
C ARG A 71 4.78 9.62 10.54
N VAL A 72 4.92 8.33 10.21
CA VAL A 72 3.80 7.39 10.07
C VAL A 72 2.99 7.37 11.36
N ARG A 73 3.64 7.17 12.51
CA ARG A 73 2.94 7.15 13.80
C ARG A 73 2.10 8.41 14.01
N LYS A 74 2.63 9.61 13.76
CA LYS A 74 1.86 10.87 13.93
C LYS A 74 0.57 10.89 13.11
N VAL A 75 0.59 10.35 11.89
CA VAL A 75 -0.59 10.30 11.01
C VAL A 75 -1.60 9.27 11.48
N PHE A 76 -1.15 8.06 11.82
CA PHE A 76 -2.02 6.90 12.05
C PHE A 76 -2.31 6.59 13.52
N GLU A 77 -1.59 7.17 14.46
CA GLU A 77 -1.80 6.96 15.89
C GLU A 77 -3.23 7.38 16.27
N LYS A 78 -3.89 6.53 17.06
CA LYS A 78 -5.33 6.60 17.45
C LYS A 78 -6.34 6.31 16.32
N LYS A 79 -5.92 6.28 15.06
CA LYS A 79 -6.79 5.97 13.90
C LYS A 79 -6.73 4.46 13.64
N ASN A 80 -7.46 3.71 14.45
CA ASN A 80 -7.43 2.25 14.44
C ASN A 80 -8.15 1.70 13.21
N LEU A 81 -7.42 1.06 12.30
CA LEU A 81 -8.03 0.36 11.17
C LEU A 81 -8.79 -0.87 11.69
N LYS A 82 -10.10 -0.90 11.52
CA LYS A 82 -10.97 -2.00 11.95
C LYS A 82 -11.06 -3.07 10.87
N SER A 83 -11.29 -2.65 9.63
CA SER A 83 -11.37 -3.54 8.48
C SER A 83 -11.00 -2.80 7.20
N PHE A 84 -10.72 -3.56 6.16
CA PHE A 84 -10.43 -3.05 4.83
C PHE A 84 -10.99 -4.00 3.77
N GLU A 85 -11.21 -3.48 2.57
CA GLU A 85 -11.67 -4.21 1.38
C GLU A 85 -11.00 -3.65 0.14
N ILE A 86 -10.31 -4.49 -0.64
CA ILE A 86 -9.79 -4.09 -1.96
C ILE A 86 -10.99 -3.97 -2.92
N LEU A 87 -11.13 -2.80 -3.53
CA LEU A 87 -12.20 -2.49 -4.48
C LEU A 87 -11.74 -2.66 -5.93
N SER A 88 -10.50 -2.27 -6.24
CA SER A 88 -9.92 -2.43 -7.58
C SER A 88 -8.40 -2.37 -7.54
N VAL A 89 -7.78 -2.93 -8.57
CA VAL A 89 -6.34 -2.88 -8.83
C VAL A 89 -6.14 -2.50 -10.29
N GLU A 90 -5.38 -1.43 -10.54
CA GLU A 90 -5.13 -0.91 -11.87
C GLU A 90 -3.62 -0.75 -12.08
N HIS A 91 -3.05 -1.46 -13.06
CA HIS A 91 -1.66 -1.27 -13.45
C HIS A 91 -1.56 -0.05 -14.36
N GLN A 92 -0.91 1.02 -13.87
CA GLN A 92 -0.75 2.27 -14.63
C GLN A 92 0.50 2.24 -15.51
N ALA A 93 1.50 1.42 -15.14
CA ALA A 93 2.73 1.19 -15.89
C ALA A 93 3.40 -0.12 -15.44
N PRO A 94 4.48 -0.59 -16.09
CA PRO A 94 5.13 -1.85 -15.74
C PRO A 94 5.59 -2.00 -14.28
N ALA A 95 5.91 -0.88 -13.63
CA ALA A 95 6.35 -0.82 -12.23
C ALA A 95 5.37 -0.05 -11.33
N ILE A 96 4.19 0.33 -11.83
CA ILE A 96 3.25 1.21 -11.12
C ILE A 96 1.86 0.57 -11.08
N ALA A 97 1.31 0.42 -9.88
CA ALA A 97 -0.04 -0.04 -9.66
C ALA A 97 -0.79 0.89 -8.72
N GLU A 98 -2.11 0.99 -8.90
CA GLU A 98 -3.01 1.70 -8.02
C GLU A 98 -4.03 0.75 -7.45
N ILE A 99 -4.17 0.75 -6.13
CA ILE A 99 -5.13 -0.09 -5.43
C ILE A 99 -6.10 0.80 -4.69
N LYS A 100 -7.38 0.68 -5.05
CA LYS A 100 -8.44 1.36 -4.34
C LYS A 100 -8.93 0.47 -3.21
N VAL A 101 -8.96 1.00 -2.00
CA VAL A 101 -9.31 0.26 -0.80
C VAL A 101 -10.38 1.03 -0.02
N LYS A 102 -11.44 0.33 0.36
CA LYS A 102 -12.37 0.82 1.38
C LYS A 102 -11.84 0.45 2.75
N VAL A 103 -11.78 1.42 3.66
CA VAL A 103 -11.30 1.23 5.03
C VAL A 103 -12.35 1.69 6.03
N ILE A 104 -12.49 0.94 7.13
CA ILE A 104 -13.26 1.35 8.29
C ILE A 104 -12.27 1.68 9.42
N ILE A 105 -12.30 2.93 9.88
CA ILE A 105 -11.35 3.47 10.85
C ILE A 105 -12.12 3.90 12.08
N LEU A 106 -11.73 3.40 13.25
CA LEU A 106 -12.21 3.90 14.54
C LEU A 106 -11.28 5.03 15.01
N PHE A 107 -11.83 6.22 15.17
CA PHE A 107 -11.12 7.41 15.65
C PHE A 107 -12.05 8.26 16.53
N ASN A 108 -11.58 8.68 17.71
CA ASN A 108 -12.39 9.41 18.70
C ASN A 108 -13.78 8.80 18.92
N GLU A 109 -13.82 7.48 19.15
CA GLU A 109 -15.04 6.69 19.40
C GLU A 109 -16.05 6.68 18.24
N THR A 110 -15.69 7.23 17.08
CA THR A 110 -16.51 7.27 15.87
C THR A 110 -15.90 6.40 14.78
N GLU A 111 -16.73 5.62 14.10
CA GLU A 111 -16.31 4.85 12.93
C GLU A 111 -16.46 5.68 11.65
N TYR A 112 -15.39 5.71 10.87
CA TYR A 112 -15.32 6.39 9.58
C TYR A 112 -15.11 5.38 8.48
N THR A 113 -16.00 5.38 7.49
CA THR A 113 -15.77 4.67 6.22
C THR A 113 -15.10 5.62 5.23
N LYS A 114 -13.97 5.22 4.65
CA LYS A 114 -13.24 6.01 3.65
C LYS A 114 -12.78 5.12 2.50
N GLU A 115 -12.66 5.73 1.32
CA GLU A 115 -11.94 5.13 0.20
C GLU A 115 -10.57 5.81 0.05
N ILE A 116 -9.52 5.00 0.14
CA ILE A 116 -8.14 5.41 -0.06
C ILE A 116 -7.57 4.81 -1.34
N LEU A 117 -6.58 5.49 -1.91
CA LEU A 117 -5.86 5.05 -3.09
C LEU A 117 -4.40 4.81 -2.70
N LEU A 118 -3.95 3.56 -2.79
CA LEU A 118 -2.57 3.18 -2.60
C LEU A 118 -1.90 3.13 -3.98
N ARG A 119 -1.20 4.21 -4.36
CA ARG A 119 -0.30 4.15 -5.53
C ARG A 119 1.01 3.50 -5.10
N MET A 120 1.44 2.47 -5.81
CA MET A 120 2.59 1.65 -5.45
C MET A 120 3.61 1.56 -6.58
N LEU A 121 4.88 1.49 -6.19
CA LEU A 121 6.02 1.29 -7.07
C LEU A 121 6.69 -0.05 -6.75
N TYR A 122 6.95 -0.85 -7.78
CA TYR A 122 7.64 -2.13 -7.62
C TYR A 122 9.16 -1.92 -7.61
N GLN A 123 9.83 -2.27 -6.51
CA GLN A 123 11.24 -1.96 -6.31
C GLN A 123 12.02 -3.12 -5.70
N ASN A 124 13.30 -3.26 -6.06
CA ASN A 124 14.24 -4.15 -5.37
C ASN A 124 14.72 -3.55 -4.03
N GLU A 125 15.57 -4.29 -3.32
CA GLU A 125 16.17 -3.85 -2.05
C GLU A 125 17.02 -2.58 -2.19
N GLN A 126 17.57 -2.33 -3.37
CA GLN A 126 18.39 -1.14 -3.69
C GLN A 126 17.51 0.09 -4.03
N GLY A 127 16.18 -0.07 -4.08
CA GLY A 127 15.24 0.99 -4.43
C GLY A 127 15.10 1.23 -5.94
N GLU A 128 15.67 0.36 -6.78
CA GLU A 128 15.54 0.44 -8.22
C GLU A 128 14.19 -0.13 -8.66
N ASN A 129 13.55 0.54 -9.62
CA ASN A 129 12.26 0.10 -10.13
C ASN A 129 12.41 -1.22 -10.91
N MET A 130 11.56 -2.18 -10.58
CA MET A 130 11.47 -3.48 -11.24
C MET A 130 10.20 -3.56 -12.09
N VAL A 131 10.20 -4.47 -13.05
CA VAL A 131 9.02 -4.74 -13.88
C VAL A 131 8.16 -5.81 -13.23
N TYR A 132 6.84 -5.60 -13.18
CA TYR A 132 5.88 -6.61 -12.73
C TYR A 132 6.09 -7.94 -13.47
N GLY A 133 6.08 -9.04 -12.71
CA GLY A 133 6.41 -10.38 -13.18
C GLY A 133 7.86 -10.80 -12.92
N GLN A 134 8.73 -9.87 -12.55
CA GLN A 134 10.03 -10.22 -11.96
C GLN A 134 9.86 -10.58 -10.48
N THR A 135 10.60 -11.57 -10.00
CA THR A 135 10.63 -11.97 -8.59
C THR A 135 11.64 -11.14 -7.80
N GLY A 136 11.43 -11.00 -6.48
CA GLY A 136 12.40 -10.39 -5.56
C GLY A 136 12.24 -8.88 -5.35
N GLY A 137 11.23 -8.26 -5.97
CA GLY A 137 10.83 -6.90 -5.64
C GLY A 137 9.75 -6.86 -4.56
N ILE A 138 9.50 -5.65 -4.06
CA ILE A 138 8.42 -5.32 -3.13
C ILE A 138 7.67 -4.10 -3.68
N TRP A 139 6.35 -4.13 -3.62
CA TRP A 139 5.53 -2.97 -3.92
C TRP A 139 5.52 -2.02 -2.72
N LYS A 140 6.09 -0.84 -2.93
CA LYS A 140 6.15 0.23 -1.93
C LYS A 140 5.15 1.32 -2.24
N TYR A 141 4.41 1.79 -1.25
CA TYR A 141 3.38 2.80 -1.47
C TYR A 141 3.96 4.22 -1.46
N MET A 142 3.41 5.08 -2.31
CA MET A 142 3.68 6.51 -2.33
C MET A 142 2.75 7.20 -1.33
N ASP A 143 3.31 7.77 -0.28
CA ASP A 143 2.59 8.38 0.84
C ASP A 143 1.71 9.58 0.45
N SER A 144 2.16 10.35 -0.55
CA SER A 144 1.53 11.58 -1.05
C SER A 144 0.10 11.40 -1.55
N PHE A 145 -0.35 10.16 -1.80
CA PHE A 145 -1.66 9.87 -2.37
C PHE A 145 -2.78 9.70 -1.33
N PHE A 146 -2.46 9.36 -0.07
CA PHE A 146 -3.51 9.10 0.91
C PHE A 146 -3.25 9.60 2.33
N PHE A 147 -2.02 10.00 2.70
CA PHE A 147 -1.74 10.49 4.05
C PHE A 147 -2.63 11.69 4.42
N GLN A 148 -2.81 12.63 3.50
CA GLN A 148 -3.69 13.79 3.69
C GLN A 148 -5.14 13.38 4.01
N LYS A 149 -5.68 12.34 3.36
CA LYS A 149 -7.05 11.86 3.63
C LYS A 149 -7.19 11.32 5.06
N ILE A 150 -6.13 10.72 5.59
CA ILE A 150 -6.10 10.20 6.97
C ILE A 150 -5.90 11.34 7.97
N GLU A 151 -4.99 12.27 7.70
CA GLU A 151 -4.78 13.49 8.50
C GLU A 151 -6.05 14.34 8.59
N MET A 152 -6.83 14.45 7.51
CA MET A 152 -8.11 15.18 7.48
C MET A 152 -9.16 14.64 8.45
N LEU A 153 -9.01 13.43 9.00
CA LEU A 153 -9.88 12.94 10.07
C LEU A 153 -9.74 13.77 11.36
N ASP A 154 -8.57 14.37 11.59
CA ASP A 154 -8.31 15.21 12.77
C ASP A 154 -9.06 16.55 12.71
N TRP A 155 -9.47 17.00 11.52
CA TRP A 155 -10.08 18.32 11.28
C TRP A 155 -11.62 18.31 11.23
N ASN A 156 -12.25 17.13 11.35
CA ASN A 156 -13.72 17.02 11.38
C ASN A 156 -14.30 17.18 12.80
N PHE A 157 -13.56 17.83 13.71
CA PHE A 157 -13.92 18.12 15.10
C PHE A 157 -13.82 19.63 15.37
#